data_AF-G2QJ30-F1
#
_entry.id   AF-G2QJ30-F1
#
_cell.length_a   1.000
_cell.length_b   1.000
_cell.length_c   1.000
_cell.angle_alpha   90.00
_cell.angle_beta   90.00
_cell.angle_gamma   90.00
#
_symmetry.space_group_name_H-M   'P 1'
#
loop_
_entity.id
_entity.type
_entity.pdbx_description
1 polymer ?
#
loop_
_entity_poly.entity_id
_entity_poly.type
_entity_poly.pdbx_seq_one_letter_code
_entity_poly.pdbx_strand_id
1 'polypeptide(L)' 'YSFYYYTFINDIVIFLDIAEDYIRYLKTIFNLFRKKNIAISPTKLYIGYLNVELLGFRVDSLSLINTD' A
#
# COMPACT_ATOMS: atom_id res chain seq x y z
N TYR A 1 -20.15 29.60 4.59
CA TYR A 1 -18.79 29.06 4.40
C TYR A 1 -18.81 27.57 4.73
N SER A 2 -18.72 26.69 3.73
CA SER A 2 -18.52 25.26 3.98
C SER A 2 -17.02 24.99 4.07
N PHE A 3 -16.57 24.47 5.20
CA PHE A 3 -15.20 23.96 5.33
C PHE A 3 -15.14 22.58 4.70
N TYR A 4 -14.27 22.40 3.71
CA TYR A 4 -13.92 21.10 3.16
C TYR A 4 -12.68 20.60 3.89
N TYR A 5 -12.77 19.44 4.54
CA TYR A 5 -11.64 18.78 5.18
C TYR A 5 -11.17 17.63 4.27
N TYR A 6 -9.90 17.66 3.87
CA TYR A 6 -9.27 16.58 3.12
C TYR A 6 -8.39 15.77 4.08
N THR A 7 -8.67 14.48 4.20
CA THR A 7 -7.83 13.53 4.96
C THR A 7 -7.00 12.72 3.97
N PHE A 8 -5.68 12.70 4.20
CA PHE A 8 -4.74 11.92 3.42
C PHE A 8 -4.24 10.74 4.26
N ILE A 9 -4.24 9.55 3.67
CA ILE A 9 -3.53 8.40 4.20
C ILE A 9 -2.16 8.45 3.55
N ASN A 10 -1.09 8.58 4.35
CA ASN A 10 0.26 8.71 3.81
C ASN A 10 0.76 7.41 3.20
N ASP A 11 0.67 6.30 3.95
CA ASP A 11 1.23 5.01 3.53
C ASP A 11 0.23 3.88 3.77
N ILE A 12 0.10 2.99 2.79
CA ILE A 12 -0.69 1.76 2.87
C ILE A 12 0.24 0.61 2.47
N VAL A 13 0.36 -0.40 3.33
CA VAL A 13 1.18 -1.58 3.06
C VAL A 13 0.33 -2.83 3.08
N ILE A 14 0.51 -3.67 2.06
CA ILE A 14 -0.28 -4.86 1.82
C ILE A 14 0.68 -6.00 1.50
N PHE A 15 0.70 -7.01 2.37
CA PHE A 15 1.48 -8.23 2.19
C PHE A 15 0.57 -9.38 1.74
N LEU A 16 1.10 -10.23 0.87
CA LEU A 16 0.38 -11.38 0.32
C LEU A 16 1.32 -12.58 0.35
N ASP A 17 0.82 -13.69 0.89
CA ASP A 17 1.63 -14.90 1.17
C ASP A 17 1.76 -15.80 -0.08
N ILE A 18 0.80 -15.73 -1.01
CA ILE A 18 0.75 -16.56 -2.22
C ILE A 18 0.72 -15.68 -3.47
N ALA A 19 1.72 -15.85 -4.33
CA ALA A 19 1.87 -15.08 -5.57
C ALA A 19 0.74 -15.34 -6.59
N GLU A 20 0.18 -16.55 -6.62
CA GLU A 20 -0.86 -16.94 -7.59
C GLU A 20 -2.12 -16.07 -7.51
N ASP A 21 -2.43 -15.53 -6.34
CA ASP A 21 -3.60 -14.68 -6.14
C ASP A 21 -3.31 -13.17 -6.17
N TYR A 22 -2.04 -12.78 -6.36
CA TYR A 22 -1.58 -11.39 -6.24
C TYR A 22 -2.38 -10.42 -7.12
N ILE A 23 -2.61 -10.80 -8.38
CA ILE A 23 -3.38 -9.99 -9.35
C ILE A 23 -4.84 -9.85 -8.92
N ARG A 24 -5.46 -10.90 -8.38
CA ARG A 24 -6.85 -10.89 -7.91
C ARG A 24 -7.00 -9.94 -6.72
N TYR A 25 -6.06 -9.98 -5.79
CA TYR A 25 -6.03 -9.08 -4.65
C TYR A 25 -5.83 -7.64 -5.06
N LEU A 26 -4.85 -7.33 -5.93
CA LEU A 26 -4.64 -5.98 -6.43
C LEU A 26 -5.90 -5.40 -7.09
N LYS A 27 -6.58 -6.17 -7.95
CA LYS A 27 -7.85 -5.77 -8.56
C LYS A 27 -8.92 -5.45 -7.51
N THR A 28 -9.00 -6.26 -6.47
CA THR A 28 -9.97 -6.08 -5.37
C THR A 28 -9.67 -4.80 -4.58
N ILE A 29 -8.41 -4.56 -4.25
CA ILE A 29 -7.92 -3.40 -3.52
C ILE A 29 -8.15 -2.10 -4.33
N PHE A 30 -7.76 -2.07 -5.60
CA PHE A 30 -7.99 -0.89 -6.44
C PHE A 30 -9.49 -0.60 -6.63
N ASN A 31 -10.33 -1.63 -6.75
CA ASN A 31 -11.77 -1.43 -6.82
C ASN A 31 -12.33 -0.89 -5.49
N LEU A 32 -11.80 -1.32 -4.34
CA LEU A 32 -12.16 -0.75 -3.03
C LEU A 32 -11.79 0.73 -2.95
N PHE A 33 -10.57 1.10 -3.33
CA PHE A 33 -10.13 2.50 -3.33
C PHE A 33 -10.99 3.37 -4.24
N ARG A 34 -11.31 2.88 -5.45
CA ARG A 34 -12.24 3.55 -6.36
C ARG A 34 -13.62 3.74 -5.73
N LYS A 35 -14.18 2.71 -5.09
CA LYS A 35 -15.51 2.79 -4.43
C LYS A 35 -15.52 3.75 -3.24
N LYS A 36 -14.39 3.94 -2.56
CA LYS A 36 -14.24 4.85 -1.42
C LYS A 36 -13.77 6.25 -1.81
N ASN A 37 -13.64 6.53 -3.11
CA ASN A 37 -13.13 7.78 -3.64
C ASN A 37 -11.73 8.13 -3.08
N ILE A 38 -10.89 7.12 -2.89
CA ILE A 38 -9.49 7.26 -2.47
C ILE A 38 -8.64 7.35 -3.74
N ALA A 39 -7.96 8.48 -3.90
CA ALA A 39 -7.00 8.67 -4.97
C ALA A 39 -5.61 8.16 -4.55
N ILE A 40 -4.93 7.47 -5.46
CA ILE A 40 -3.57 6.96 -5.27
C ILE A 40 -2.66 7.70 -6.23
N SER A 41 -1.50 8.14 -5.76
CA SER A 41 -0.46 8.70 -6.60
C SER A 41 0.35 7.57 -7.24
N PRO A 42 0.32 7.39 -8.58
CA PRO A 42 1.07 6.31 -9.23
C PRO A 42 2.59 6.41 -9.02
N THR A 43 3.11 7.63 -8.85
CA THR A 43 4.54 7.88 -8.60
C THR A 43 5.01 7.46 -7.21
N LYS A 44 4.08 7.20 -6.29
CA LYS A 44 4.36 6.74 -4.92
C LYS A 44 4.01 5.26 -4.72
N LEU A 45 3.58 4.57 -5.77
CA LEU A 45 3.07 3.20 -5.69
C LEU A 45 4.20 2.18 -5.89
N TYR A 46 4.39 1.31 -4.90
CA TYR A 46 5.36 0.20 -4.96
C TYR A 46 4.60 -1.14 -4.97
N ILE A 47 4.76 -1.92 -6.06
CA ILE A 47 4.04 -3.19 -6.30
C ILE A 47 5.05 -4.26 -6.71
N GLY A 48 4.86 -5.49 -6.22
CA GLY A 48 5.64 -6.66 -6.65
C GLY A 48 7.04 -6.75 -6.06
N TYR A 49 7.33 -5.99 -5.01
CA TYR A 49 8.60 -6.05 -4.30
C TYR A 49 8.51 -7.08 -3.18
N LEU A 50 9.51 -7.98 -3.12
CA LEU A 50 9.66 -8.96 -2.03
C LEU A 50 10.09 -8.29 -0.70
N ASN A 51 10.65 -7.09 -0.81
CA ASN A 51 11.24 -6.34 0.29
C ASN A 51 10.90 -4.85 0.11
N VAL A 52 10.36 -4.21 1.15
CA VAL A 52 10.03 -2.78 1.13
C VAL A 52 10.58 -2.10 2.37
N GLU A 53 11.21 -0.94 2.19
CA GLU A 53 11.57 -0.06 3.30
C GLU A 53 10.38 0.85 3.63
N LEU A 54 9.91 0.78 4.87
CA LEU A 54 8.76 1.53 5.36
C LEU A 54 9.08 2.09 6.75
N LEU A 55 8.95 3.41 6.93
CA LEU A 55 9.15 4.09 8.22
C LEU A 55 10.52 3.80 8.89
N GLY A 56 11.59 3.56 8.11
CA GLY A 56 12.91 3.21 8.64
C GLY A 56 13.07 1.74 9.04
N PHE A 57 12.17 0.88 8.58
CA PHE A 57 12.27 -0.56 8.74
C PHE A 57 12.30 -1.22 7.36
N ARG A 58 13.16 -2.21 7.20
CA ARG A 58 13.10 -3.11 6.06
C ARG A 58 12.17 -4.27 6.40
N VAL A 59 11.09 -4.39 5.65
CA VAL A 59 10.12 -5.48 5.78
C VAL A 59 10.37 -6.48 4.66
N ASP A 60 10.78 -7.70 5.03
CA ASP A 60 10.80 -8.88 4.17
C ASP A 60 9.63 -9.81 4.57
N SER A 61 9.25 -10.70 3.65
CA SER A 61 8.34 -11.83 3.84
C SER A 61 8.57 -12.64 5.13
N LEU A 62 9.81 -12.65 5.66
CA LEU A 62 10.20 -13.47 6.80
C LEU A 62 10.62 -12.67 8.05
N SER A 63 10.85 -11.37 7.96
CA SER A 63 11.46 -10.60 9.05
C SER A 63 11.28 -9.08 8.92
N LEU A 64 11.20 -8.41 10.07
CA LEU A 64 11.33 -6.96 10.23
C LEU A 64 12.75 -6.65 10.73
N ILE A 65 13.51 -5.86 9.98
CA ILE A 65 14.88 -5.48 10.35
C ILE A 65 14.95 -3.95 10.41
N ASN A 66 15.47 -3.40 11.52
CA ASN A 66 15.78 -1.97 11.63
C ASN A 66 16.90 -1.61 10.66
N THR A 67 16.80 -0.48 9.97
CA THR A 67 17.86 0.02 9.08
C THR A 67 18.73 1.10 9.73
N ASP A 68 18.92 1.04 11.06
CA ASP A 68 19.82 1.93 11.82
C ASP A 68 21.29 1.83 11.38
#